data_AF-A0A0D7WC09-F1
#
_entry.id   AF-A0A0D7WC09-F1
#
_cell.length_a   1.000
_cell.length_b   1.000
_cell.length_c   1.000
_cell.angle_alpha   90.00
_cell.angle_beta   90.00
_cell.angle_gamma   90.00
#
_symmetry.space_group_name_H-M   'P 1'
#
loop_
_entity.id
_entity.type
_entity.pdbx_description
1 polymer ?
#
loop_
_entity_poly.entity_id
_entity_poly.type
_entity_poly.pdbx_seq_one_letter_code
_entity_poly.pdbx_strand_id
1 'polypeptide(L)'
;MKNLSLSLRFGLVTSAILIAYFLVLAMVDKHTNPAFSFFNAFITACGIYETIRFKKLEEHATFTYGEGFKTGLITGFIATAIFTVFFLVYSTEINSSFLPELFKNIHGDAFNTSVGMVTFIVAVMGFATTLVSTFTVMQLFKKSKNLVENH
;
A
#
# COMPACT_ATOMS: atom_id res chain seq x y z
N MET A 1 10.94 10.45 19.39
CA MET A 1 9.64 10.14 18.76
C MET A 1 9.43 10.79 17.38
N LYS A 2 10.47 11.35 16.71
CA LYS A 2 10.32 12.08 15.43
C LYS A 2 10.09 11.17 14.18
N ASN A 3 10.47 9.90 14.27
CA ASN A 3 10.42 8.99 13.10
C ASN A 3 8.99 8.46 12.83
N LEU A 4 8.16 8.43 13.88
CA LEU A 4 6.77 8.03 13.81
C LEU A 4 5.90 9.11 13.17
N SER A 5 6.18 10.40 13.43
CA SER A 5 5.45 11.50 12.80
C SER A 5 5.67 11.58 11.29
N LEU A 6 6.87 11.25 10.80
CA LEU A 6 7.14 11.18 9.36
C LEU A 6 6.37 10.05 8.70
N SER A 7 6.50 8.83 9.24
CA SER A 7 5.83 7.63 8.71
C SER A 7 4.31 7.78 8.72
N LEU A 8 3.75 8.42 9.76
CA LEU A 8 2.33 8.73 9.84
C LEU A 8 1.89 9.73 8.76
N ARG A 9 2.63 10.84 8.59
CA ARG A 9 2.28 11.86 7.58
C ARG A 9 2.30 11.27 6.16
N PHE A 10 3.34 10.53 5.83
CA PHE A 10 3.43 9.88 4.51
C PHE A 10 2.43 8.74 4.35
N GLY A 11 2.11 8.00 5.42
CA GLY A 11 1.06 6.99 5.41
C GLY A 11 -0.30 7.58 5.10
N LEU A 12 -0.64 8.72 5.72
CA LEU A 12 -1.86 9.48 5.44
C LEU A 12 -1.92 9.95 3.98
N VAL A 13 -0.85 10.56 3.47
CA VAL A 13 -0.77 11.01 2.08
C VAL A 13 -0.92 9.83 1.12
N THR A 14 -0.25 8.71 1.39
CA THR A 14 -0.34 7.49 0.55
C THR A 14 -1.76 6.92 0.56
N SER A 15 -2.43 6.86 1.72
CA SER A 15 -3.84 6.46 1.77
C SER A 15 -4.75 7.40 1.02
N ALA A 16 -4.52 8.72 1.09
CA ALA A 16 -5.32 9.70 0.35
C ALA A 16 -5.17 9.50 -1.16
N ILE A 17 -3.96 9.20 -1.65
CA ILE A 17 -3.71 8.90 -3.06
C ILE A 17 -4.39 7.59 -3.47
N LEU A 18 -4.31 6.54 -2.66
CA LEU A 18 -5.00 5.26 -2.92
C LEU A 18 -6.52 5.43 -3.00
N ILE A 19 -7.09 6.19 -2.07
CA ILE A 19 -8.54 6.51 -2.05
C ILE A 19 -8.92 7.33 -3.28
N ALA A 20 -8.16 8.38 -3.60
CA ALA A 20 -8.41 9.20 -4.77
C ALA A 20 -8.34 8.39 -6.06
N TYR A 21 -7.34 7.52 -6.22
CA TYR A 21 -7.23 6.61 -7.35
C TYR A 21 -8.45 5.69 -7.46
N PHE A 22 -8.86 5.07 -6.36
CA PHE A 22 -10.04 4.21 -6.32
C PHE A 22 -11.31 4.97 -6.72
N LEU A 23 -11.51 6.19 -6.19
CA LEU A 23 -12.68 7.02 -6.53
C LEU A 23 -12.68 7.44 -8.00
N VAL A 24 -11.52 7.80 -8.55
CA VAL A 24 -11.41 8.10 -10.00
C VAL A 24 -11.79 6.88 -10.84
N LEU A 25 -11.33 5.69 -10.47
CA LEU A 25 -11.75 4.45 -11.14
C LEU A 25 -13.24 4.15 -10.97
N ALA A 26 -13.82 4.53 -9.83
CA ALA A 26 -15.25 4.40 -9.58
C ALA A 26 -16.08 5.28 -10.51
N MET A 27 -15.62 6.51 -10.81
CA MET A 27 -16.31 7.41 -11.75
C MET A 27 -16.33 6.91 -13.19
N VAL A 28 -15.43 5.99 -13.57
CA VAL A 28 -15.37 5.39 -14.91
C VAL A 28 -15.75 3.91 -14.91
N ASP A 29 -16.35 3.41 -13.82
CA ASP A 29 -16.78 2.02 -13.60
C ASP A 29 -15.69 0.95 -13.75
N LYS A 30 -14.42 1.34 -13.88
CA LYS A 30 -13.27 0.43 -14.03
C LYS A 30 -12.78 -0.17 -12.72
N HIS A 31 -13.25 0.35 -11.59
CA HIS A 31 -12.96 -0.19 -10.26
C HIS A 31 -13.44 -1.64 -10.06
N THR A 32 -14.35 -2.13 -10.91
CA THR A 32 -14.87 -3.50 -10.90
C THR A 32 -13.97 -4.51 -11.61
N ASN A 33 -12.92 -4.05 -12.31
CA ASN A 33 -11.95 -4.91 -12.98
C ASN A 33 -10.67 -5.05 -12.11
N PRO A 34 -10.32 -6.28 -11.66
CA PRO A 34 -9.16 -6.53 -10.79
C PRO A 34 -7.83 -6.03 -11.33
N ALA A 35 -7.67 -5.96 -12.65
CA ALA A 35 -6.41 -5.53 -13.28
C ALA A 35 -6.03 -4.11 -12.86
N PHE A 36 -7.01 -3.21 -12.70
CA PHE A 36 -6.74 -1.83 -12.26
C PHE A 36 -6.32 -1.75 -10.80
N SER A 37 -6.70 -2.72 -9.97
CA SER A 37 -6.27 -2.79 -8.56
C SER A 37 -4.78 -3.10 -8.42
N PHE A 38 -4.11 -3.65 -9.44
CA PHE A 38 -2.66 -3.86 -9.42
C PHE A 38 -1.89 -2.55 -9.26
N PHE A 39 -2.44 -1.44 -9.77
CA PHE A 39 -1.81 -0.12 -9.62
C PHE A 39 -1.77 0.36 -8.16
N ASN A 40 -2.63 -0.15 -7.27
CA ASN A 40 -2.56 0.13 -5.84
C ASN A 40 -1.23 -0.35 -5.25
N ALA A 41 -0.70 -1.47 -5.75
CA ALA A 41 0.61 -1.97 -5.33
C ALA A 41 1.73 -1.02 -5.76
N PHE A 42 1.63 -0.46 -6.96
CA PHE A 42 2.57 0.54 -7.46
C PHE A 42 2.52 1.82 -6.62
N ILE A 43 1.32 2.36 -6.33
CA ILE A 43 1.14 3.53 -5.47
C ILE A 43 1.74 3.29 -4.08
N THR A 44 1.47 2.12 -3.50
CA THR A 44 1.99 1.73 -2.18
C THR A 44 3.52 1.67 -2.18
N ALA A 45 4.11 1.04 -3.21
CA ALA A 45 5.56 0.95 -3.35
C ALA A 45 6.21 2.35 -3.52
N CYS A 46 5.60 3.24 -4.31
CA CYS A 46 6.05 4.62 -4.45
C CYS A 46 5.97 5.40 -3.13
N GLY A 47 4.88 5.26 -2.38
CA GLY A 47 4.73 5.91 -1.07
C GLY A 47 5.79 5.44 -0.06
N ILE A 48 6.06 4.13 -0.03
CA ILE A 48 7.13 3.54 0.80
C ILE A 48 8.51 4.03 0.34
N TYR A 49 8.77 4.07 -0.96
CA TYR A 49 10.01 4.57 -1.55
C TYR A 49 10.30 6.01 -1.16
N GLU A 50 9.34 6.92 -1.35
CA GLU A 50 9.53 8.33 -1.03
C GLU A 50 9.73 8.55 0.47
N THR A 51 9.04 7.79 1.32
CA THR A 51 9.21 7.89 2.78
C THR A 51 10.60 7.45 3.22
N ILE A 52 11.09 6.31 2.71
CA ILE A 52 12.43 5.81 3.02
C ILE A 52 13.51 6.75 2.46
N ARG A 53 13.32 7.25 1.25
CA ARG A 53 14.22 8.23 0.61
C ARG A 53 14.32 9.50 1.44
N PHE A 54 13.19 10.07 1.84
CA PHE A 54 13.15 11.27 2.67
C PHE A 54 13.81 11.02 4.03
N LYS A 55 13.54 9.87 4.64
CA LYS A 55 14.17 9.47 5.91
C LYS A 55 15.69 9.38 5.80
N LYS A 56 16.20 8.78 4.71
CA LYS A 56 17.64 8.69 4.43
C LYS A 56 18.28 10.07 4.21
N LEU A 57 17.56 11.01 3.60
CA LEU A 57 18.02 12.39 3.43
C LEU A 57 18.04 13.15 4.76
N GLU A 58 17.11 12.89 5.67
CA GLU A 58 17.10 13.55 6.98
C GLU A 58 18.20 13.02 7.92
N GLU A 59 18.47 11.71 7.88
CA GLU A 59 19.37 11.04 8.83
C GLU A 59 20.76 10.72 8.26
N HIS A 60 21.03 10.97 6.97
CA HIS A 60 22.30 10.82 6.25
C HIS A 60 23.27 9.74 6.76
N ALA A 61 24.04 10.05 7.81
CA ALA A 61 25.10 9.21 8.39
C ALA A 61 24.59 8.12 9.36
N THR A 62 23.45 8.33 10.03
CA THR A 62 22.89 7.38 11.01
C THR A 62 21.89 6.42 10.38
N PHE A 63 21.49 6.63 9.13
CA PHE A 63 20.48 5.81 8.47
C PHE A 63 20.91 4.33 8.37
N THR A 64 20.18 3.47 9.08
CA THR A 64 20.39 2.02 9.06
C THR A 64 19.35 1.28 8.22
N TYR A 65 19.68 0.06 7.79
CA TYR A 65 18.73 -0.81 7.09
C TYR A 65 17.47 -1.08 7.95
N GLY A 66 17.65 -1.33 9.25
CA GLY A 66 16.53 -1.60 10.16
C GLY A 66 15.59 -0.42 10.31
N GLU A 67 16.11 0.82 10.35
CA GLU A 67 15.28 2.02 10.42
C GLU A 67 14.49 2.25 9.15
N GLY A 68 15.12 2.14 7.97
CA GLY A 68 14.42 2.25 6.69
C GLY A 68 13.31 1.20 6.54
N PHE A 69 13.60 -0.06 6.90
CA PHE A 69 12.62 -1.14 6.86
C PHE A 69 11.44 -0.87 7.81
N LYS A 70 11.72 -0.45 9.05
CA LYS A 70 10.69 -0.08 10.03
C LYS A 70 9.82 1.09 9.54
N THR A 71 10.44 2.13 9.00
CA THR A 71 9.74 3.30 8.46
C THR A 71 8.84 2.94 7.28
N GLY A 72 9.35 2.15 6.33
CA GLY A 72 8.55 1.67 5.20
C GLY A 72 7.35 0.84 5.65
N LEU A 73 7.58 -0.11 6.56
CA LEU A 73 6.52 -0.94 7.12
C LEU A 73 5.42 -0.13 7.80
N ILE A 74 5.78 0.75 8.73
CA ILE A 74 4.79 1.55 9.47
C ILE A 74 3.96 2.41 8.50
N THR A 75 4.61 3.01 7.51
CA THR A 75 3.95 3.86 6.50
C THR A 75 2.93 3.06 5.69
N GLY A 76 3.32 1.92 5.12
CA GLY A 76 2.42 1.10 4.32
C GLY A 76 1.31 0.46 5.16
N PHE A 77 1.59 0.12 6.42
CA PHE A 77 0.57 -0.43 7.33
C PHE A 77 -0.51 0.60 7.65
N ILE A 78 -0.11 1.85 7.93
CA ILE A 78 -1.05 2.96 8.13
C ILE A 78 -1.87 3.21 6.86
N ALA A 79 -1.21 3.27 5.70
CA ALA A 79 -1.90 3.48 4.43
C ALA A 79 -2.91 2.36 4.15
N THR A 80 -2.52 1.10 4.35
CA THR A 80 -3.37 -0.07 4.16
C THR A 80 -4.57 -0.08 5.12
N ALA A 81 -4.34 0.22 6.41
CA ALA A 81 -5.40 0.21 7.40
C ALA A 81 -6.48 1.26 7.07
N ILE A 82 -6.06 2.48 6.73
CA ILE A 82 -6.97 3.57 6.34
C ILE A 82 -7.71 3.22 5.06
N PHE A 83 -7.02 2.71 4.04
CA PHE A 83 -7.65 2.30 2.79
C PHE A 83 -8.65 1.16 3.00
N THR A 84 -8.37 0.21 3.89
CA THR A 84 -9.28 -0.90 4.22
C THR A 84 -10.55 -0.39 4.88
N VAL A 85 -10.44 0.54 5.83
CA VAL A 85 -11.62 1.16 6.47
C VAL A 85 -12.46 1.93 5.44
N PHE A 86 -11.80 2.71 4.57
CA PHE A 86 -12.48 3.37 3.47
C PHE A 86 -13.19 2.37 2.55
N PHE A 87 -12.52 1.28 2.15
CA PHE A 87 -13.07 0.25 1.28
C PHE A 87 -14.31 -0.41 1.89
N LEU A 88 -14.26 -0.71 3.19
CA LEU A 88 -15.41 -1.24 3.92
C LEU A 88 -16.60 -0.30 3.82
N VAL A 89 -16.42 0.96 4.24
CA VAL A 89 -17.48 1.99 4.21
C VAL A 89 -18.00 2.21 2.79
N TYR A 90 -17.12 2.23 1.79
CA TYR A 90 -17.51 2.38 0.39
C TYR A 90 -18.39 1.22 -0.07
N SER A 91 -17.99 -0.02 0.24
CA SER A 91 -18.70 -1.23 -0.18
C SER A 91 -20.04 -1.44 0.54
N THR A 92 -20.24 -0.85 1.72
CA THR A 92 -21.49 -1.00 2.50
C THR A 92 -22.42 0.19 2.36
N GLU A 93 -21.91 1.41 2.54
CA GLU A 93 -22.73 2.63 2.65
C GLU A 93 -22.83 3.43 1.35
N ILE A 94 -21.79 3.40 0.51
CA ILE A 94 -21.71 4.25 -0.68
C ILE A 94 -22.23 3.51 -1.92
N ASN A 95 -21.71 2.32 -2.18
CA ASN A 95 -22.09 1.50 -3.33
C ASN A 95 -22.18 0.02 -2.94
N SER A 96 -23.37 -0.41 -2.54
CA SER A 96 -23.68 -1.80 -2.18
C SER A 96 -23.68 -2.75 -3.38
N SER A 97 -23.77 -2.23 -4.61
CA SER A 97 -23.71 -3.00 -5.85
C SER A 97 -22.29 -3.28 -6.33
N PHE A 98 -21.28 -2.57 -5.79
CA PHE A 98 -19.88 -2.72 -6.19
C PHE A 98 -19.34 -4.15 -6.05
N LEU A 99 -19.55 -4.78 -4.89
CA LEU A 99 -19.04 -6.14 -4.65
C LEU A 99 -19.69 -7.19 -5.56
N PRO A 100 -21.03 -7.22 -5.73
CA PRO A 100 -21.67 -8.07 -6.73
C PRO A 100 -21.12 -7.90 -8.14
N GLU A 101 -20.89 -6.66 -8.59
CA GLU A 101 -20.33 -6.37 -9.91
C GLU A 101 -18.88 -6.82 -10.06
N LEU A 102 -18.06 -6.62 -9.03
CA LEU A 102 -16.69 -7.11 -8.96
C LEU A 102 -16.65 -8.64 -9.12
N PHE A 103 -17.50 -9.38 -8.40
CA PHE A 103 -17.53 -10.85 -8.48
C PHE A 103 -17.99 -11.36 -9.85
N LYS A 104 -18.96 -10.68 -10.47
CA LYS A 104 -19.41 -10.99 -11.84
C LYS A 104 -18.25 -10.92 -12.84
N ASN A 105 -17.36 -9.94 -12.69
CA ASN A 105 -16.19 -9.78 -13.56
C ASN A 105 -15.05 -10.76 -13.26
N ILE A 106 -14.96 -11.30 -12.04
CA ILE A 106 -13.89 -12.21 -11.60
C ILE A 106 -14.17 -13.68 -11.98
N HIS A 107 -15.33 -13.99 -12.59
CA HIS A 107 -15.82 -15.37 -12.79
C HIS A 107 -15.86 -16.16 -11.47
N GLY A 108 -15.97 -15.48 -10.33
CA GLY A 108 -16.15 -16.11 -9.03
C GLY A 108 -17.63 -16.37 -8.80
N ASP A 109 -17.99 -17.56 -8.32
CA ASP A 109 -19.37 -17.86 -7.93
C ASP A 109 -19.86 -16.81 -6.93
N ALA A 110 -20.81 -15.99 -7.36
CA ALA A 110 -21.27 -14.78 -6.67
C ALA A 110 -22.03 -15.04 -5.35
N PHE A 111 -22.02 -16.27 -4.83
CA PHE A 111 -23.15 -16.72 -4.02
C PHE A 111 -22.95 -16.83 -2.51
N ASN A 112 -21.76 -16.59 -1.94
CA ASN A 112 -21.62 -16.71 -0.46
C ASN A 112 -20.49 -15.92 0.22
N THR A 113 -19.83 -14.95 -0.44
CA THR A 113 -18.76 -14.20 0.22
C THR A 113 -19.31 -12.98 0.94
N SER A 114 -19.19 -12.96 2.27
CA SER A 114 -19.58 -11.81 3.08
C SER A 114 -18.67 -10.60 2.81
N VAL A 115 -19.25 -9.39 2.90
CA VAL A 115 -18.51 -8.12 2.75
C VAL A 115 -17.29 -8.07 3.69
N GLY A 116 -17.44 -8.60 4.91
CA GLY A 116 -16.36 -8.71 5.88
C GLY A 116 -15.20 -9.58 5.39
N MET A 117 -15.47 -10.70 4.72
CA MET A 117 -14.43 -11.57 4.16
C MET A 117 -13.68 -10.88 3.01
N VAL A 118 -14.37 -10.18 2.12
CA VAL A 118 -13.72 -9.43 1.03
C VAL A 118 -12.83 -8.32 1.59
N THR A 119 -13.36 -7.55 2.54
CA THR A 119 -12.61 -6.49 3.21
C THR A 119 -11.37 -7.04 3.91
N PHE A 120 -11.48 -8.20 4.57
CA PHE A 120 -10.36 -8.88 5.19
C PHE A 120 -9.30 -9.32 4.16
N ILE A 121 -9.73 -9.89 3.03
CA ILE A 121 -8.83 -10.27 1.92
C ILE A 121 -8.08 -9.03 1.40
N VAL A 122 -8.77 -7.90 1.20
CA VAL A 122 -8.15 -6.62 0.80
C VAL A 122 -7.11 -6.16 1.83
N ALA A 123 -7.42 -6.25 3.12
CA ALA A 123 -6.50 -5.89 4.19
C ALA A 123 -5.22 -6.75 4.16
N VAL A 124 -5.37 -8.07 4.09
CA VAL A 124 -4.25 -9.02 4.05
C VAL A 124 -3.39 -8.81 2.80
N MET A 125 -4.01 -8.61 1.63
CA MET A 125 -3.29 -8.32 0.39
C MET A 125 -2.52 -6.99 0.47
N GLY A 126 -3.11 -5.96 1.07
CA GLY A 126 -2.44 -4.67 1.29
C GLY A 126 -1.24 -4.78 2.22
N PHE A 127 -1.36 -5.56 3.31
CA PHE A 127 -0.24 -5.80 4.23
C PHE A 127 0.86 -6.63 3.59
N ALA A 128 0.51 -7.66 2.81
CA ALA A 128 1.49 -8.44 2.05
C ALA A 128 2.23 -7.56 1.03
N THR A 129 1.50 -6.71 0.30
CA THR A 129 2.07 -5.74 -0.64
C THR A 129 3.01 -4.76 0.05
N THR A 130 2.64 -4.27 1.23
CA THR A 130 3.49 -3.41 2.06
C THR A 130 4.79 -4.10 2.43
N LEU A 131 4.73 -5.35 2.89
CA LEU A 131 5.91 -6.13 3.25
C LEU A 131 6.84 -6.32 2.06
N VAL A 132 6.31 -6.83 0.95
CA VAL A 132 7.08 -7.08 -0.28
C VAL A 132 7.67 -5.78 -0.82
N SER A 133 6.88 -4.71 -0.89
CA SER A 133 7.35 -3.40 -1.36
C SER A 133 8.45 -2.84 -0.47
N THR A 134 8.31 -2.97 0.85
CA THR A 134 9.34 -2.53 1.79
C THR A 134 10.64 -3.30 1.59
N PHE A 135 10.59 -4.63 1.42
CA PHE A 135 11.78 -5.42 1.13
C PHE A 135 12.44 -4.99 -0.20
N THR A 136 11.65 -4.85 -1.26
CA THR A 136 12.14 -4.46 -2.59
C THR A 136 12.79 -3.08 -2.55
N VAL A 137 12.12 -2.09 -1.95
CA VAL A 137 12.64 -0.73 -1.83
C VAL A 137 13.92 -0.71 -0.98
N MET A 138 13.96 -1.45 0.12
CA MET A 138 15.15 -1.52 0.96
C MET A 138 16.36 -2.15 0.27
N GLN A 139 16.17 -3.05 -0.71
CA GLN A 139 17.29 -3.54 -1.52
C GLN A 139 17.95 -2.40 -2.32
N LEU A 140 17.18 -1.42 -2.79
CA LEU A 140 17.71 -0.25 -3.52
C LEU A 140 18.52 0.68 -2.61
N PHE A 141 18.16 0.76 -1.33
CA PHE A 141 18.81 1.67 -0.37
C PHE A 141 19.98 1.04 0.39
N LYS A 142 20.21 -0.27 0.24
CA LYS A 142 21.34 -0.99 0.84
C LYS A 142 22.65 -0.38 0.34
N LYS A 143 23.55 0.00 1.26
CA LYS A 143 24.94 0.34 0.89
C LYS A 143 25.60 -0.92 0.30
N SER A 144 25.98 -0.87 -0.97
CA SER A 144 26.80 -1.91 -1.56
C SER A 144 28.15 -1.96 -0.84
N LYS A 145 28.44 -3.09 -0.17
CA LYS A 145 29.80 -3.43 0.25
C LYS A 145 30.50 -4.09 -0.94
N ASN A 146 30.67 -3.37 -2.05
CA ASN A 146 31.64 -3.80 -3.05
C ASN A 146 33.01 -3.74 -2.36
N LEU A 147 33.54 -4.91 -2.01
CA LEU A 147 34.95 -5.04 -1.69
C LEU A 147 35.68 -4.61 -2.95
N VAL A 148 36.48 -3.55 -2.86
CA VAL A 148 37.45 -3.24 -3.91
C VAL A 148 38.42 -4.41 -3.89
N GLU A 149 38.25 -5.35 -4.81
CA GLU A 149 39.21 -6.41 -5.03
C GLU A 149 40.42 -5.75 -5.70
N ASN A 150 41.41 -5.39 -4.87
CA ASN A 150 42.69 -4.90 -5.35
C ASN A 150 43.39 -6.08 -6.06
N HIS A 151 43.40 -6.07 -7.39
CA HIS A 151 44.30 -6.86 -8.23
C HIS A 151 45.47 -5.97 -8.68
#